data_AF-A0A838G3W1-F1
#
_entry.id   AF-A0A838G3W1-F1
#
_cell.length_a   1.000
_cell.length_b   1.000
_cell.length_c   1.000
_cell.angle_alpha   90.00
_cell.angle_beta   90.00
_cell.angle_gamma   90.00
#
_symmetry.space_group_name_H-M   'P 1'
#
loop_
_entity.id
_entity.type
_entity.pdbx_description
1 polymer ?
#
loop_
_entity_poly.entity_id
_entity_poly.type
_entity_poly.pdbx_seq_one_letter_code
_entity_poly.pdbx_strand_id
1 'polypeptide(L)'
;MRRGYAHQATLGLEADADPAAPGGAVTVALCGSWEHDGRCTWPHHSDLSSTPDGSTLRTVFVAEPEQEHHVRALIEGCLRVGSLTGPDERVSAWGVRASGPVPLSADEQRLVDHLTS
;
A
#
# COMPACT_ATOMS: atom_id res chain seq x y z
N MET A 1 -15.21 13.77 -8.06
CA MET A 1 -13.87 14.37 -8.08
C MET A 1 -13.02 13.54 -7.15
N ARG A 2 -11.94 12.95 -7.68
CA ARG A 2 -11.03 12.12 -6.90
C ARG A 2 -10.42 12.89 -5.72
N ARG A 3 -10.18 12.19 -4.62
CA ARG A 3 -9.58 12.71 -3.39
C ARG A 3 -8.45 11.80 -2.93
N GLY A 4 -7.53 12.37 -2.16
CA GLY A 4 -6.45 11.64 -1.51
C GLY A 4 -6.89 11.01 -0.19
N TYR A 5 -6.31 9.84 0.09
CA TYR A 5 -6.55 9.08 1.30
C TYR A 5 -5.24 8.42 1.75
N ALA A 6 -5.08 8.23 3.06
CA ALA A 6 -4.00 7.42 3.61
C ALA A 6 -4.53 6.18 4.33
N HIS A 7 -3.81 5.08 4.18
CA HIS A 7 -3.99 3.81 4.87
C HIS A 7 -2.65 3.42 5.51
N GLN A 8 -2.68 2.93 6.74
CA GLN A 8 -1.48 2.49 7.44
C GLN A 8 -1.65 1.06 7.94
N ALA A 9 -0.59 0.27 7.83
CA ALA A 9 -0.50 -1.03 8.44
C ALA A 9 0.79 -1.16 9.26
N THR A 10 0.71 -1.78 10.43
CA THR A 10 1.88 -2.21 11.21
C THR A 10 2.11 -3.68 10.95
N LEU A 11 3.31 -4.01 10.47
CA LEU A 11 3.71 -5.32 9.98
C LEU A 11 4.86 -5.87 10.83
N GLY A 12 4.86 -7.18 11.04
CA GLY A 12 6.05 -7.93 11.43
C GLY A 12 6.60 -8.66 10.21
N LEU A 13 7.77 -8.23 9.72
CA LEU A 13 8.46 -8.92 8.63
C LEU A 13 9.22 -10.14 9.17
N GLU A 14 9.26 -11.22 8.41
CA GLU A 14 10.21 -12.31 8.67
C GLU A 14 11.65 -11.84 8.41
N ALA A 15 12.63 -12.53 9.03
CA ALA A 15 14.03 -12.06 9.07
C ALA A 15 14.66 -11.83 7.69
N ASP A 16 14.25 -12.63 6.69
CA ASP A 16 14.79 -12.59 5.32
C ASP A 16 13.77 -12.01 4.31
N ALA A 17 12.66 -11.41 4.78
CA ALA A 17 11.66 -10.83 3.90
C ALA A 17 12.17 -9.53 3.26
N ASP A 18 11.90 -9.36 1.97
CA ASP A 18 12.16 -8.11 1.26
C ASP A 18 11.27 -6.98 1.82
N PRO A 19 11.83 -5.87 2.34
CA PRO A 19 11.07 -4.73 2.82
C PRO A 19 10.16 -4.09 1.76
N ALA A 20 10.46 -4.25 0.47
CA ALA A 20 9.61 -3.73 -0.60
C ALA A 20 8.36 -4.61 -0.85
N ALA A 21 8.35 -5.86 -0.39
CA ALA A 21 7.30 -6.82 -0.71
C ALA A 21 5.89 -6.42 -0.25
N PRO A 22 5.65 -5.86 0.95
CA PRO A 22 4.31 -5.41 1.34
C PRO A 22 3.76 -4.30 0.44
N GLY A 23 4.60 -3.33 0.06
CA GLY A 23 4.22 -2.27 -0.89
C GLY A 23 3.95 -2.84 -2.27
N GLY A 24 4.75 -3.81 -2.71
CA GLY A 24 4.52 -4.56 -3.94
C GLY A 24 3.18 -5.28 -3.99
N ALA A 25 2.78 -5.91 -2.88
CA ALA A 25 1.49 -6.58 -2.77
C ALA A 25 0.32 -5.60 -2.93
N VAL A 26 0.45 -4.39 -2.36
CA VAL A 26 -0.50 -3.29 -2.55
C VAL A 26 -0.57 -2.88 -4.02
N THR A 27 0.58 -2.70 -4.69
CA THR A 27 0.63 -2.38 -6.12
C THR A 27 -0.11 -3.43 -6.95
N VAL A 28 0.18 -4.72 -6.75
CA VAL A 28 -0.50 -5.80 -7.48
C VAL A 28 -2.00 -5.81 -7.20
N ALA A 29 -2.42 -5.58 -5.96
CA ALA A 29 -3.84 -5.57 -5.60
C ALA A 29 -4.62 -4.41 -6.22
N LEU A 30 -4.01 -3.23 -6.34
CA LEU A 30 -4.65 -2.02 -6.85
C LEU A 30 -4.54 -1.89 -8.38
N CYS A 31 -3.45 -2.34 -8.96
CA CYS A 31 -3.19 -2.25 -10.40
C CYS A 31 -3.49 -3.54 -11.18
N GLY A 32 -3.65 -4.67 -10.51
CA GLY A 32 -3.79 -6.00 -11.13
C GLY A 32 -2.47 -6.63 -11.57
N SER A 33 -1.46 -5.82 -11.91
CA SER A 33 -0.11 -6.24 -12.31
C SER A 33 0.92 -5.15 -12.02
N TRP A 34 2.21 -5.53 -12.01
CA TRP A 34 3.33 -4.60 -11.89
C TRP A 34 3.48 -3.66 -13.09
N GLU A 35 3.06 -4.12 -14.27
CA GLU A 35 3.01 -3.34 -15.51
C GLU A 35 1.57 -3.30 -16.00
N HIS A 36 1.02 -2.10 -16.20
CA HIS A 36 -0.26 -1.91 -16.85
C HIS A 36 -0.16 -0.80 -17.89
N ASP A 37 -0.85 -0.99 -19.02
CA ASP A 37 -0.93 0.02 -20.06
C ASP A 37 -1.98 1.08 -19.68
N GLY A 38 -1.61 2.36 -19.71
CA GLY A 38 -2.48 3.49 -19.37
C GLY A 38 -2.37 4.04 -17.93
N ARG A 39 -3.15 5.10 -17.64
CA ARG A 39 -3.15 5.75 -16.31
C ARG A 39 -3.75 4.82 -15.26
N CYS A 40 -3.05 4.61 -14.17
CA CYS A 40 -3.51 3.80 -13.04
C CYS A 40 -4.91 4.25 -12.56
N THR A 41 -5.80 3.27 -12.30
CA THR A 41 -7.17 3.51 -11.83
C THR A 41 -7.19 4.23 -10.49
N TRP A 42 -6.31 3.79 -9.57
CA TRP A 42 -6.12 4.38 -8.24
C TRP A 42 -4.65 4.73 -8.04
N PRO A 43 -4.19 5.91 -8.52
CA PRO A 43 -2.81 6.35 -8.31
C PRO A 43 -2.45 6.27 -6.84
N HIS A 44 -1.33 5.64 -6.54
CA HIS A 44 -0.94 5.38 -5.16
C HIS A 44 0.58 5.36 -5.00
N HIS A 45 0.98 5.47 -3.75
CA HIS A 45 2.36 5.39 -3.31
C HIS A 45 2.40 4.68 -1.97
N SER A 46 3.32 3.73 -1.83
CA SER A 46 3.53 3.00 -0.58
C SER A 46 4.97 3.17 -0.13
N ASP A 47 5.15 3.49 1.15
CA ASP A 47 6.44 3.65 1.81
C ASP A 47 6.46 2.77 3.08
N LEU A 48 7.54 2.02 3.28
CA LEU A 48 7.74 1.21 4.47
C LEU A 48 8.84 1.83 5.34
N SER A 49 8.52 2.11 6.59
CA SER A 49 9.46 2.60 7.59
C SER A 49 9.64 1.60 8.73
N SER A 50 10.88 1.39 9.17
CA SER A 50 11.17 0.54 10.33
C SER A 50 10.99 1.32 11.63
N THR A 51 10.32 0.71 12.60
CA THR A 51 10.07 1.26 13.95
C THR A 51 10.46 0.23 15.01
N PRO A 52 10.63 0.63 16.29
CA PRO A 52 10.89 -0.33 17.38
C PRO A 52 9.80 -1.40 17.52
N ASP A 53 8.56 -1.09 17.15
CA ASP A 53 7.39 -1.98 17.30
C ASP A 53 7.08 -2.79 16.03
N GLY A 54 7.97 -2.77 15.03
CA GLY A 54 7.80 -3.44 13.73
C GLY A 54 7.94 -2.47 12.56
N SER A 55 7.48 -2.88 11.37
CA SER A 55 7.53 -2.03 10.17
C SER A 55 6.18 -1.36 9.95
N THR A 56 6.17 -0.06 9.70
CA THR A 56 4.97 0.69 9.37
C THR A 56 4.90 0.90 7.86
N LEU A 57 3.92 0.27 7.21
CA LEU A 57 3.60 0.51 5.81
C LEU A 57 2.59 1.64 5.71
N ARG A 58 2.97 2.71 5.03
CA ARG A 58 2.15 3.88 4.75
C ARG A 58 1.75 3.85 3.27
N THR A 59 0.45 3.83 2.97
CA THR A 59 -0.06 3.88 1.60
C THR A 59 -0.95 5.10 1.41
N VAL A 60 -0.55 5.98 0.49
CA VAL A 60 -1.35 7.12 0.03
C VAL A 60 -1.95 6.75 -1.31
N PHE A 61 -3.25 6.97 -1.49
CA PHE A 61 -3.95 6.67 -2.75
C PHE A 61 -4.98 7.73 -3.10
N VAL A 62 -5.30 7.78 -4.39
CA VAL A 62 -6.28 8.70 -4.98
C VAL A 62 -7.45 7.90 -5.55
N ALA A 63 -8.66 8.20 -5.10
CA ALA A 63 -9.88 7.51 -5.54
C ALA A 63 -11.10 8.45 -5.53
N GLU A 64 -12.17 8.07 -6.24
CA GLU A 64 -13.48 8.69 -6.00
C GLU A 64 -13.98 8.32 -4.58
N PRO A 65 -14.70 9.21 -3.87
CA PRO A 65 -15.13 8.95 -2.50
C PRO A 65 -15.94 7.67 -2.33
N GLU A 66 -16.75 7.31 -3.33
CA GLU A 66 -17.58 6.10 -3.33
C GLU A 66 -16.73 4.82 -3.44
N GLN A 67 -15.48 4.93 -3.91
CA GLN A 67 -14.54 3.83 -4.07
C GLN A 67 -13.58 3.69 -2.89
N GLU A 68 -13.52 4.66 -1.97
CA GLU A 68 -12.54 4.66 -0.87
C GLU A 68 -12.56 3.33 -0.10
N HIS A 69 -13.74 2.89 0.32
CA HIS A 69 -13.89 1.65 1.08
C HIS A 69 -13.45 0.41 0.27
N HIS A 70 -13.71 0.40 -1.03
CA HIS A 70 -13.29 -0.69 -1.90
C HIS A 70 -11.76 -0.77 -2.01
N VAL A 71 -11.09 0.36 -2.22
CA VAL A 71 -9.63 0.44 -2.29
C VAL A 71 -8.99 -0.01 -0.98
N ARG A 72 -9.54 0.43 0.17
CA ARG A 72 -9.08 -0.02 1.50
C ARG A 72 -9.23 -1.52 1.68
N ALA A 73 -10.34 -2.10 1.24
CA ALA A 73 -10.58 -3.54 1.33
C ALA A 73 -9.57 -4.34 0.49
N LEU A 74 -9.15 -3.83 -0.68
CA LEU A 74 -8.10 -4.45 -1.49
C LEU A 74 -6.74 -4.39 -0.78
N ILE A 75 -6.37 -3.23 -0.22
CA ILE A 75 -5.13 -3.06 0.57
C ILE A 75 -5.12 -4.04 1.74
N GLU A 76 -6.17 -4.05 2.56
CA GLU A 76 -6.26 -4.97 3.70
C GLU A 76 -6.26 -6.44 3.28
N GLY A 77 -6.95 -6.76 2.18
CA GLY A 77 -7.02 -8.11 1.63
C GLY A 77 -5.65 -8.65 1.26
N CYS A 78 -4.87 -7.89 0.49
CA CYS A 78 -3.53 -8.32 0.07
C CYS A 78 -2.55 -8.40 1.25
N LEU A 79 -2.60 -7.46 2.20
CA LEU A 79 -1.73 -7.52 3.37
C LEU A 79 -2.06 -8.70 4.28
N ARG A 80 -3.34 -9.10 4.35
CA ARG A 80 -3.78 -10.28 5.13
C ARG A 80 -3.35 -11.61 4.53
N VAL A 81 -3.06 -11.67 3.22
CA VAL A 81 -2.41 -12.85 2.60
C VAL A 81 -1.04 -13.08 3.21
N GLY A 82 -0.35 -12.02 3.67
CA GLY A 82 0.85 -12.13 4.47
C GLY A 82 2.09 -12.60 3.70
N SER A 83 2.04 -12.59 2.36
CA SER A 83 3.18 -12.95 1.53
C SER A 83 3.08 -12.41 0.11
N LEU A 84 4.24 -12.29 -0.55
CA LEU A 84 4.37 -12.00 -1.97
C LEU A 84 5.54 -12.81 -2.53
N THR A 85 5.34 -13.40 -3.71
CA THR A 85 6.44 -13.96 -4.50
C THR A 85 7.02 -12.83 -5.36
N GLY A 86 8.28 -12.49 -5.10
CA GLY A 86 9.01 -11.47 -5.85
C GLY A 86 9.40 -11.94 -7.26
N PRO A 87 9.92 -11.03 -8.11
CA PRO A 87 10.39 -11.36 -9.45
C PRO A 87 11.62 -12.29 -9.46
N ASP A 88 12.30 -12.44 -8.32
CA ASP A 88 13.40 -13.38 -8.09
C ASP A 88 12.92 -14.76 -7.61
N GLU A 89 11.61 -15.01 -7.67
CA GLU A 89 10.92 -16.22 -7.20
C GLU A 89 11.01 -16.44 -5.67
N ARG A 90 11.53 -15.49 -4.90
CA ARG A 90 11.57 -15.59 -3.44
C ARG A 90 10.24 -15.17 -2.84
N VAL A 91 9.80 -15.93 -1.84
CA VAL A 91 8.63 -15.58 -1.03
C VAL A 91 9.08 -14.74 0.15
N SER A 92 8.56 -13.51 0.22
CA SER A 92 8.68 -12.65 1.40
C SER A 92 7.39 -12.73 2.18
N ALA A 93 7.47 -13.02 3.48
CA ALA A 93 6.32 -13.18 4.36
C ALA A 93 6.29 -12.15 5.49
N TRP A 94 5.08 -11.84 5.96
CA TRP A 94 4.82 -10.90 7.04
C TRP A 94 3.50 -11.20 7.76
N GLY A 95 3.38 -10.66 8.98
CA GLY A 95 2.13 -10.66 9.75
C GLY A 95 1.59 -9.26 9.96
N VAL A 96 0.28 -9.07 9.80
CA VAL A 96 -0.40 -7.78 10.08
C VAL A 96 -0.74 -7.70 11.57
N ARG A 97 -0.29 -6.64 12.24
CA ARG A 97 -0.62 -6.34 13.65
C ARG A 97 -1.79 -5.37 13.77
N ALA A 98 -1.80 -4.36 12.91
CA ALA A 98 -2.87 -3.37 12.80
C ALA A 98 -2.96 -2.86 11.36
N SER A 99 -4.16 -2.47 10.92
CA SER A 99 -4.39 -1.89 9.59
C SER A 99 -5.59 -0.97 9.66
N GLY A 100 -5.55 0.19 9.00
CA GLY A 100 -6.72 1.06 8.95
C GLY A 100 -6.50 2.45 8.34
N PRO A 101 -7.58 3.24 8.28
CA PRO A 101 -7.53 4.61 7.82
C PRO A 101 -6.77 5.51 8.82
N VAL A 102 -6.10 6.49 8.26
CA VAL A 102 -5.26 7.45 8.98
C VAL A 102 -5.36 8.80 8.27
N PRO A 103 -5.25 9.93 8.99
CA PRO A 103 -5.23 11.24 8.36
C PRO A 103 -4.01 11.40 7.46
N LEU A 104 -4.15 12.15 6.36
CA LEU A 104 -3.01 12.60 5.55
C LEU A 104 -2.16 13.60 6.34
N SER A 105 -0.84 13.48 6.22
CA SER A 105 0.09 14.53 6.63
C SER A 105 0.13 15.66 5.59
N ALA A 106 0.74 16.79 5.93
CA ALA A 106 0.93 17.90 4.99
C ALA A 106 1.81 17.51 3.78
N ASP A 107 2.77 16.60 3.98
CA ASP A 107 3.64 16.11 2.91
C ASP A 107 2.87 15.16 1.98
N GLU A 108 2.01 14.34 2.55
CA GLU A 108 1.15 13.43 1.78
C GLU A 108 0.09 14.18 1.00
N GLN A 109 -0.38 15.32 1.51
CA GLN A 109 -1.28 16.19 0.74
C GLN A 109 -0.59 16.70 -0.54
N ARG A 110 0.69 17.07 -0.47
CA ARG A 110 1.48 17.47 -1.65
C ARG A 110 1.68 16.31 -2.62
N LEU A 111 1.86 15.10 -2.10
CA LEU A 111 1.95 13.88 -2.92
C LEU A 111 0.63 13.60 -3.64
N VAL A 112 -0.52 13.74 -2.97
CA VAL A 112 -1.85 13.62 -3.57
C VAL A 112 -2.05 14.62 -4.71
N ASP A 113 -1.61 15.86 -4.52
CA ASP A 113 -1.72 16.90 -5.57
C ASP A 113 -0.90 16.51 -6.81
N HIS A 114 0.26 15.87 -6.64
CA HIS A 114 1.05 15.33 -7.75
C HIS A 114 0.40 14.10 -8.42
N LEU A 115 -0.23 13.22 -7.64
CA LEU A 115 -0.92 12.03 -8.17
C LEU A 115 -2.22 12.36 -8.91
N THR A 116 -2.77 13.56 -8.72
CA THR A 116 -4.00 14.04 -9.37
C THR A 116 -3.77 14.96 -10.57
N SER A 117 -2.52 15.37 -10.84
CA SER A 117 -2.12 16.18 -12.01
C SER A 117 -2.01 15.38 -13.31
#